data_AF-A0A6A7KHQ0-F1
#
_entry.id   AF-A0A6A7KHQ0-F1
#
_cell.length_a   1.000
_cell.length_b   1.000
_cell.length_c   1.000
_cell.angle_alpha   90.00
_cell.angle_beta   90.00
_cell.angle_gamma   90.00
#
_symmetry.space_group_name_H-M   'P 1'
#
loop_
_entity.id
_entity.type
_entity.pdbx_description
1 polymer ?
#
loop_
_entity_poly.entity_id
_entity_poly.type
_entity_poly.pdbx_seq_one_letter_code
_entity_poly.pdbx_strand_id
1 'polypeptide(L)'
;MLLTNHAKERIIKRLSKSRKCEKIYSALLNFLNGAEKIEVNERILIFTDKRKSLVCSKLEGKKLSVSEIFEEVKNIDDAYECVFWGEKKVAKKTTPRKFLSEIPNGIFYFYINREKKVIYVGEEEPLLAITFRPAKKRERDYVGTTNISPKGSS
;
A
#
# COMPACT_ATOMS: atom_id res chain seq x y z
N MET A 1 -1.68 1.06 -2.15
CA MET A 1 -0.92 0.20 -1.22
C MET A 1 -1.51 0.29 0.19
N LEU A 2 -1.59 -0.83 0.91
CA LEU A 2 -1.94 -0.95 2.33
C LEU A 2 -0.68 -1.21 3.16
N LEU A 3 -0.72 -0.90 4.46
CA LEU A 3 0.41 -1.09 5.37
C LEU A 3 0.05 -2.09 6.48
N THR A 4 0.89 -3.08 6.71
CA THR A 4 0.84 -3.89 7.94
C THR A 4 1.21 -3.04 9.16
N ASN A 5 0.83 -3.48 10.37
CA ASN A 5 1.24 -2.82 11.62
C ASN A 5 2.77 -2.70 11.72
N HIS A 6 3.48 -3.77 11.36
CA HIS A 6 4.93 -3.75 11.32
C HIS A 6 5.46 -2.68 10.35
N ALA A 7 4.99 -2.63 9.10
CA ALA A 7 5.39 -1.59 8.17
C ALA A 7 5.09 -0.17 8.70
N LYS A 8 3.90 0.06 9.30
CA LYS A 8 3.53 1.34 9.91
C LYS A 8 4.52 1.76 10.97
N GLU A 9 4.83 0.90 11.95
CA GLU A 9 5.79 1.20 13.01
C GLU A 9 7.16 1.58 12.46
N ARG A 10 7.62 0.88 11.42
CA ARG A 10 8.90 1.14 10.78
C ARG A 10 8.91 2.46 10.01
N ILE A 11 7.80 2.86 9.38
CA ILE A 11 7.61 4.16 8.73
C ILE A 11 7.52 5.28 9.77
N ILE A 12 6.77 5.08 10.86
CA ILE A 12 6.68 6.02 11.99
C ILE A 12 8.09 6.31 12.53
N LYS A 13 8.86 5.26 12.82
CA LYS A 13 10.21 5.39 13.40
C LYS A 13 11.22 6.07 12.46
N ARG A 14 11.08 5.92 11.14
CA ARG A 14 12.13 6.30 10.17
C ARG A 14 11.81 7.44 9.23
N LEU A 15 10.53 7.80 9.08
CA LEU A 15 10.08 8.79 8.11
C LEU A 15 9.14 9.81 8.77
N SER A 16 8.03 9.36 9.35
CA SER A 16 6.92 10.25 9.74
C SER A 16 7.13 10.93 11.10
N LYS A 17 7.67 10.22 12.10
CA LYS A 17 7.62 10.57 13.54
C LYS A 17 6.20 10.81 14.10
N SER A 18 5.15 10.67 13.29
CA SER A 18 3.74 10.78 13.67
C SER A 18 3.01 9.46 13.48
N ARG A 19 2.08 9.17 14.40
CA ARG A 19 1.17 8.01 14.37
C ARG A 19 -0.14 8.27 13.61
N LYS A 20 -0.38 9.50 13.13
CA LYS A 20 -1.60 9.83 12.37
C LYS A 20 -1.58 9.14 11.01
N CYS A 21 -2.69 8.51 10.62
CA CYS A 21 -2.81 7.73 9.38
C CYS A 21 -2.39 8.54 8.15
N GLU A 22 -2.93 9.76 8.02
CA GLU A 22 -2.63 10.66 6.88
C GLU A 22 -1.13 10.95 6.79
N LYS A 23 -0.47 11.16 7.94
CA LYS A 23 0.97 11.48 7.99
C LYS A 23 1.85 10.27 7.67
N ILE A 24 1.45 9.07 8.10
CA ILE A 24 2.17 7.83 7.76
C ILE A 24 2.12 7.61 6.24
N TYR A 25 0.94 7.73 5.64
CA TYR A 25 0.77 7.56 4.19
C TYR A 25 1.41 8.69 3.38
N SER A 26 1.35 9.93 3.84
CA SER A 26 2.09 11.04 3.21
C SER A 26 3.60 10.80 3.22
N ALA A 27 4.16 10.33 4.34
CA ALA A 27 5.57 9.96 4.41
C ALA A 27 5.94 8.78 3.51
N LEU A 28 5.03 7.79 3.37
CA LEU A 28 5.18 6.70 2.42
C LEU A 28 5.21 7.21 0.97
N LEU A 29 4.28 8.09 0.59
CA LEU A 29 4.21 8.65 -0.77
C LEU A 29 5.48 9.42 -1.12
N ASN A 30 5.99 10.23 -0.18
CA ASN A 30 7.26 10.94 -0.38
C ASN A 30 8.44 9.98 -0.61
N PHE A 31 8.45 8.83 0.06
CA PHE A 31 9.45 7.79 -0.20
C PHE A 31 9.27 7.17 -1.59
N LEU A 32 8.03 6.85 -1.98
CA LEU A 32 7.75 6.21 -3.28
C LEU A 32 8.10 7.09 -4.48
N ASN A 33 7.97 8.43 -4.37
CA ASN A 33 8.30 9.36 -5.45
C ASN A 33 9.77 9.27 -5.93
N GLY A 34 10.68 8.81 -5.07
CA GLY A 34 12.10 8.63 -5.42
C GLY A 34 12.54 7.16 -5.41
N ALA A 35 11.61 6.22 -5.27
CA ALA A 35 11.93 4.81 -5.14
C ALA A 35 11.83 4.08 -6.47
N GLU A 36 12.80 3.22 -6.75
CA GLU A 36 12.74 2.27 -7.85
C GLU A 36 11.95 1.03 -7.45
N LYS A 37 11.16 0.50 -8.39
CA LYS A 37 10.43 -0.76 -8.23
C LYS A 37 11.30 -1.91 -8.72
N ILE A 38 11.43 -2.93 -7.89
CA ILE A 38 12.12 -4.19 -8.19
C ILE A 38 11.09 -5.32 -8.08
N GLU A 39 10.92 -6.07 -9.15
CA GLU A 39 10.12 -7.30 -9.13
C GLU A 39 11.01 -8.47 -8.70
N VAL A 40 10.76 -9.00 -7.50
CA VAL A 40 11.54 -10.13 -6.95
C VAL A 40 11.01 -11.44 -7.50
N ASN A 41 9.68 -11.56 -7.54
CA ASN A 41 8.93 -12.64 -8.18
C ASN A 41 7.49 -12.17 -8.43
N GLU A 42 6.63 -13.08 -8.89
CA GLU A 42 5.23 -12.80 -9.21
C GLU A 42 4.43 -12.18 -8.05
N ARG A 43 4.76 -12.51 -6.81
CA ARG A 43 4.03 -12.09 -5.61
C ARG A 43 4.69 -10.94 -4.85
N ILE A 44 6.00 -10.79 -4.95
CA ILE A 44 6.78 -9.88 -4.10
C ILE A 44 7.42 -8.76 -4.93
N LEU A 45 7.15 -7.53 -4.50
CA LEU A 45 7.70 -6.30 -5.04
C LEU A 45 8.52 -5.58 -3.96
N ILE A 46 9.60 -4.93 -4.36
CA ILE A 46 10.39 -4.05 -3.48
C ILE A 46 10.44 -2.66 -4.09
N PHE A 47 10.13 -1.64 -3.30
CA PHE A 47 10.40 -0.25 -3.64
C PHE A 47 11.63 0.20 -2.85
N THR A 48 12.65 0.76 -3.49
CA THR A 48 13.90 1.16 -2.84
C THR A 48 14.41 2.50 -3.33
N ASP A 49 14.82 3.38 -2.40
CA ASP A 49 15.58 4.61 -2.68
C ASP A 49 17.10 4.38 -2.56
N LYS A 50 17.53 3.11 -2.63
CA LYS A 50 18.90 2.60 -2.38
C LYS A 50 19.39 2.75 -0.93
N ARG A 51 18.64 3.40 -0.04
CA ARG A 51 18.98 3.52 1.39
C ARG A 51 18.03 2.70 2.25
N LYS A 52 16.75 2.73 1.90
CA LYS A 52 15.63 2.05 2.54
C LYS A 52 14.82 1.32 1.48
N SER A 53 14.21 0.23 1.90
CA SER A 53 13.38 -0.63 1.08
C SER A 53 12.05 -0.88 1.76
N LEU A 54 10.99 -0.77 0.98
CA LEU A 54 9.65 -1.19 1.30
C LEU A 54 9.37 -2.51 0.59
N VAL A 55 9.12 -3.56 1.37
CA VAL A 55 8.82 -4.88 0.82
C VAL A 55 7.31 -5.07 0.83
N CYS A 56 6.76 -5.40 -0.34
CA CYS A 56 5.33 -5.52 -0.58
C CYS A 56 4.98 -6.90 -1.14
N SER A 57 3.84 -7.44 -0.72
CA SER A 57 3.18 -8.53 -1.43
C SER A 57 2.03 -8.00 -2.27
N LYS A 58 1.80 -8.57 -3.45
CA LYS A 58 0.57 -8.34 -4.20
C LYS A 58 -0.62 -8.93 -3.42
N LEU A 59 -1.74 -8.22 -3.45
CA LEU A 59 -3.04 -8.69 -2.99
C LEU A 59 -3.96 -8.80 -4.19
N GLU A 60 -4.86 -9.78 -4.16
CA GLU A 60 -5.91 -9.88 -5.15
C GLU A 60 -7.00 -8.84 -4.86
N GLY A 61 -7.14 -7.88 -5.76
CA GLY A 61 -8.23 -6.90 -5.75
C GLY A 61 -9.34 -7.30 -6.71
N LYS A 62 -10.58 -6.99 -6.37
CA LYS A 62 -11.72 -7.11 -7.29
C LYS A 62 -11.89 -5.81 -8.05
N LYS A 63 -12.07 -5.86 -9.36
CA LYS A 63 -12.36 -4.66 -10.15
C LYS A 63 -13.85 -4.37 -10.10
N LEU A 64 -14.25 -3.27 -9.46
CA LEU A 64 -15.63 -2.90 -9.18
C LEU A 64 -15.86 -1.41 -9.46
N SER A 65 -17.08 -1.07 -9.86
CA SER A 65 -17.54 0.32 -9.88
C SER A 65 -17.72 0.87 -8.47
N VAL A 66 -17.66 2.19 -8.30
CA VAL A 66 -17.90 2.84 -6.99
C VAL A 66 -19.26 2.45 -6.40
N SER A 67 -20.30 2.30 -7.22
CA SER A 67 -21.62 1.81 -6.78
C SER A 67 -21.58 0.40 -6.22
N GLU A 68 -20.88 -0.53 -6.88
CA GLU A 68 -20.71 -1.89 -6.38
C GLU A 68 -19.89 -1.91 -5.08
N ILE A 69 -18.84 -1.08 -5.00
CA ILE A 69 -18.04 -0.94 -3.77
C ILE A 69 -18.90 -0.38 -2.63
N PHE A 70 -19.81 0.55 -2.92
CA PHE A 70 -20.73 1.11 -1.93
C PHE A 70 -21.66 0.03 -1.37
N GLU A 71 -22.19 -0.85 -2.23
CA GLU A 71 -23.01 -1.98 -1.81
C GLU A 71 -22.23 -2.99 -0.93
N GLU A 72 -20.97 -3.27 -1.25
CA GLU A 72 -20.09 -4.15 -0.46
C GLU A 72 -19.84 -3.64 0.97
N VAL A 73 -19.86 -2.32 1.16
CA VAL A 73 -19.56 -1.68 2.45
C VAL A 73 -20.78 -1.07 3.13
N LYS A 74 -21.98 -1.26 2.56
CA LYS A 74 -23.18 -0.59 3.06
C LYS A 74 -23.44 -0.90 4.53
N ASN A 75 -23.26 -2.12 5.00
CA ASN A 75 -23.58 -2.47 6.39
C ASN A 75 -22.42 -2.21 7.38
N ILE A 76 -21.47 -1.31 7.03
CA ILE A 76 -20.31 -1.01 7.86
C ILE A 76 -20.41 0.40 8.44
N ASP A 77 -20.77 0.47 9.72
CA ASP A 77 -20.84 1.73 10.48
C ASP A 77 -19.55 2.05 11.25
N ASP A 78 -18.68 1.05 11.39
CA ASP A 78 -17.38 1.18 12.05
C ASP A 78 -16.38 2.01 11.23
N ALA A 79 -15.45 2.67 11.95
CA ALA A 79 -14.33 3.36 11.32
C ALA A 79 -13.26 2.38 10.82
N TYR A 80 -12.90 2.50 9.54
CA TYR A 80 -11.86 1.74 8.86
C TYR A 80 -10.68 2.65 8.51
N GLU A 81 -9.51 2.07 8.32
CA GLU A 81 -8.45 2.72 7.55
C GLU A 81 -8.78 2.59 6.07
N CYS A 82 -9.19 3.70 5.47
CA CYS A 82 -9.59 3.75 4.07
C CYS A 82 -8.50 4.41 3.25
N VAL A 83 -8.07 3.74 2.18
CA VAL A 83 -7.00 4.18 1.28
C VAL A 83 -7.52 4.26 -0.14
N PHE A 84 -7.34 5.42 -0.77
CA PHE A 84 -7.62 5.68 -2.17
C PHE A 84 -6.30 5.88 -2.90
N TRP A 85 -6.12 5.11 -3.97
CA TRP A 85 -4.89 5.04 -4.74
C TRP A 85 -5.16 5.26 -6.23
N GLY A 86 -5.96 6.28 -6.56
CA GLY A 86 -6.15 6.75 -7.94
C GLY A 86 -5.25 7.93 -8.27
N GLU A 87 -5.75 8.86 -9.09
CA GLU A 87 -5.09 10.13 -9.44
C GLU A 87 -4.59 10.88 -8.19
N LYS A 88 -5.45 11.00 -7.18
CA LYS A 88 -5.07 11.50 -5.86
C LYS A 88 -4.86 10.33 -4.92
N LYS A 89 -3.80 10.41 -4.10
CA LYS A 89 -3.51 9.41 -3.06
C LYS A 89 -4.00 9.94 -1.71
N VAL A 90 -4.99 9.26 -1.13
CA VAL A 90 -5.63 9.68 0.14
C VAL A 90 -5.68 8.49 1.08
N ALA A 91 -5.37 8.71 2.35
CA ALA A 91 -5.55 7.70 3.39
C ALA A 91 -6.02 8.37 4.68
N LYS A 92 -7.06 7.83 5.30
CA LYS A 92 -7.62 8.35 6.56
C LYS A 92 -8.40 7.29 7.30
N LYS A 93 -8.64 7.54 8.58
CA LYS A 93 -9.51 6.70 9.40
C LYS A 93 -10.92 7.29 9.43
N THR A 94 -11.88 6.62 8.80
CA THR A 94 -13.28 7.09 8.68
C THR A 94 -14.20 5.91 8.35
N THR A 95 -15.52 6.12 8.35
CA THR A 95 -16.45 5.10 7.86
C THR A 95 -16.30 4.90 6.34
N PRO A 96 -16.42 3.66 5.83
CA PRO A 96 -16.28 3.38 4.40
C PRO A 96 -17.24 4.18 3.52
N ARG A 97 -18.51 4.32 3.91
CA ARG A 97 -19.51 5.09 3.17
C ARG A 97 -19.09 6.56 2.99
N LYS A 98 -18.66 7.20 4.07
CA LYS A 98 -18.18 8.59 4.02
C LYS A 98 -16.94 8.70 3.12
N PHE A 99 -16.02 7.74 3.23
CA PHE A 99 -14.85 7.70 2.37
C PHE A 99 -15.19 7.62 0.88
N LEU A 100 -16.10 6.72 0.50
CA LEU A 100 -16.51 6.53 -0.89
C LEU A 100 -17.24 7.74 -1.47
N SER A 101 -17.94 8.53 -0.64
CA SER A 101 -18.57 9.77 -1.11
C SER A 101 -17.58 10.86 -1.54
N GLU A 102 -16.29 10.70 -1.22
CA GLU A 102 -15.24 11.68 -1.52
C GLU A 102 -14.33 11.28 -2.68
N ILE A 103 -14.50 10.07 -3.24
CA ILE A 103 -13.71 9.60 -4.38
C ILE A 103 -14.50 9.82 -5.69
N PRO A 104 -13.82 10.01 -6.83
CA PRO A 104 -14.50 10.12 -8.12
C PRO A 104 -15.25 8.84 -8.46
N ASN A 105 -16.36 8.96 -9.19
CA ASN A 105 -17.02 7.82 -9.80
C ASN A 105 -16.09 7.16 -10.82
N GLY A 106 -16.14 5.83 -10.91
CA GLY A 106 -15.28 5.07 -11.81
C GLY A 106 -15.24 3.59 -11.46
N ILE A 107 -14.34 2.87 -12.12
CA ILE A 107 -14.06 1.45 -11.86
C ILE A 107 -12.66 1.36 -11.26
N PHE A 108 -12.56 0.73 -10.10
CA PHE A 108 -11.32 0.62 -9.33
C PHE A 108 -11.08 -0.80 -8.85
N TYR A 109 -9.81 -1.14 -8.59
CA TYR A 109 -9.48 -2.28 -7.77
C TYR A 109 -9.89 -2.01 -6.33
N PHE A 110 -10.67 -2.94 -5.77
CA PHE A 110 -11.18 -2.93 -4.43
C PHE A 110 -10.63 -4.10 -3.62
N TYR A 111 -10.23 -3.80 -2.39
CA TYR A 111 -9.90 -4.81 -1.39
C TYR A 111 -10.43 -4.37 -0.03
N ILE A 112 -11.00 -5.32 0.71
CA ILE A 112 -11.46 -5.11 2.08
C ILE A 112 -10.98 -6.25 2.97
N ASN A 113 -10.50 -5.90 4.15
CA ASN A 113 -10.31 -6.86 5.23
C ASN A 113 -11.06 -6.36 6.47
N ARG A 114 -12.15 -7.05 6.80
CA ARG A 114 -13.07 -6.68 7.89
C ARG A 114 -12.44 -6.86 9.27
N GLU A 115 -11.64 -7.92 9.45
CA GLU A 115 -10.92 -8.19 10.70
C GLU A 115 -9.90 -7.08 11.01
N LYS A 116 -9.11 -6.69 10.01
CA LYS A 116 -8.10 -5.62 10.15
C LYS A 116 -8.68 -4.22 10.03
N LYS A 117 -9.98 -4.10 9.74
CA LYS A 117 -10.70 -2.84 9.48
C LYS A 117 -9.96 -1.94 8.47
N VAL A 118 -9.56 -2.51 7.33
CA VAL A 118 -8.88 -1.78 6.24
C VAL A 118 -9.61 -1.92 4.91
N ILE A 119 -9.63 -0.83 4.13
CA ILE A 119 -10.16 -0.77 2.76
C ILE A 119 -9.13 -0.13 1.84
N TYR A 120 -9.02 -0.70 0.65
CA TYR A 120 -8.29 -0.14 -0.47
C TYR A 120 -9.23 0.03 -1.67
N VAL A 121 -9.14 1.19 -2.31
CA VAL A 121 -9.73 1.50 -3.61
C VAL A 121 -8.63 2.14 -4.45
N GLY A 122 -8.37 1.68 -5.67
CA GLY A 122 -7.32 2.28 -6.48
C GLY A 122 -7.35 1.90 -7.95
N GLU A 123 -6.63 2.63 -8.78
CA GLU A 123 -6.51 2.37 -10.22
C GLU A 123 -5.59 1.17 -10.50
N GLU A 124 -4.68 0.87 -9.58
CA GLU A 124 -3.75 -0.26 -9.62
C GLU A 124 -4.14 -1.35 -8.61
N GLU A 125 -3.68 -2.58 -8.85
CA GLU A 125 -3.86 -3.69 -7.91
C GLU A 125 -3.33 -3.37 -6.50
N PRO A 126 -4.02 -3.84 -5.45
CA PRO A 126 -3.60 -3.60 -4.09
C PRO A 126 -2.27 -4.29 -3.79
N LEU A 127 -1.37 -3.54 -3.16
CA LEU A 127 -0.15 -4.07 -2.56
C LEU A 127 -0.25 -3.97 -1.04
N LEU A 128 0.25 -4.97 -0.31
CA LEU A 128 0.41 -4.92 1.15
C LEU A 128 1.89 -4.78 1.51
N ALA A 129 2.27 -3.65 2.09
CA ALA A 129 3.61 -3.47 2.62
C ALA A 129 3.80 -4.28 3.90
N ILE A 130 4.70 -5.25 3.82
CA ILE A 130 5.05 -6.18 4.90
C ILE A 130 6.04 -5.51 5.86
N THR A 131 7.04 -4.81 5.33
CA THR A 131 8.05 -4.16 6.16
C THR A 131 8.72 -2.98 5.45
N PHE A 132 9.25 -2.07 6.27
CA PHE A 132 10.12 -0.99 5.85
C PHE A 132 11.45 -1.07 6.60
N ARG A 133 12.56 -1.17 5.86
CA ARG A 133 13.88 -1.47 6.43
C ARG A 133 15.01 -0.82 5.65
N PRO A 134 16.25 -0.81 6.15
CA PRO A 134 17.41 -0.48 5.32
C PRO A 134 17.49 -1.39 4.09
N ALA A 135 17.97 -0.82 2.98
CA ALA A 135 18.16 -1.55 1.74
C ALA A 135 19.29 -2.57 1.87
N LYS A 136 19.05 -3.81 1.40
CA LYS A 136 20.10 -4.84 1.29
C LYS A 136 21.06 -4.49 0.17
N LYS A 137 22.30 -5.00 0.22
CA LYS A 137 23.33 -4.75 -0.80
C LYS A 137 22.80 -4.88 -2.24
N ARG A 138 22.13 -5.99 -2.55
CA ARG A 138 21.52 -6.22 -3.87
C ARG A 138 20.45 -5.20 -4.28
N GLU A 139 19.72 -4.61 -3.33
CA GLU A 139 18.72 -3.57 -3.60
C GLU A 139 19.38 -2.21 -3.85
N ARG A 140 20.55 -1.97 -3.25
CA ARG A 140 21.37 -0.76 -3.46
C ARG A 140 22.10 -0.80 -4.80
N ASP A 141 22.60 -1.98 -5.14
CA ASP A 141 23.38 -2.21 -6.36
C ASP A 141 22.48 -2.55 -7.57
N TYR A 142 21.14 -2.57 -7.38
CA TYR A 142 20.21 -2.87 -8.46
C TYR A 142 20.30 -1.82 -9.56
N VAL A 143 20.48 -2.25 -10.81
CA VAL A 143 20.43 -1.41 -12.01
C VAL A 143 19.56 -2.12 -13.02
N GLY A 144 18.24 -1.87 -12.98
CA GLY A 144 17.22 -2.07 -14.04
C GLY A 144 17.06 -3.41 -14.79
N THR A 145 17.99 -4.35 -14.74
CA THR A 145 18.07 -5.51 -15.66
C THR A 145 18.43 -6.83 -14.99
N THR A 146 18.62 -6.86 -13.67
CA THR A 146 18.96 -8.09 -12.94
C THR A 146 17.76 -8.63 -12.17
N ASN A 147 17.18 -9.74 -12.64
CA ASN A 147 16.25 -10.54 -11.84
C ASN A 147 16.92 -10.88 -10.51
N ILE A 148 16.37 -10.37 -9.40
CA ILE A 148 16.88 -10.71 -8.07
C ILE A 148 16.33 -12.09 -7.72
N SER A 149 17.02 -13.14 -8.17
CA SER A 149 16.65 -14.51 -7.79
C SER A 149 16.65 -14.65 -6.26
N PRO A 150 15.59 -15.24 -5.67
CA PRO A 150 15.60 -15.64 -4.26
C PRO A 150 16.60 -16.78 -4.13
N LYS A 151 17.84 -16.50 -3.69
CA LYS A 151 18.79 -17.60 -3.42
C LYS A 151 18.35 -18.37 -2.18
N GLY A 152 18.04 -19.63 -2.39
CA GLY A 152 18.07 -20.73 -1.42
C GLY A 152 18.60 -21.97 -2.13
N SER A 153 19.92 -22.06 -2.27
CA SER A 153 20.63 -23.31 -2.56
C SER A 153 21.95 -23.21 -1.83
N SER A 154 21.96 -23.80 -0.63
CA SER A 154 23.15 -24.37 -0.02
C SER A 154 23.09 -25.86 -0.28
#